data_AF-A0A554XH12-F1
#
_entry.id   AF-A0A554XH12-F1
#
_cell.length_a   1.000
_cell.length_b   1.000
_cell.length_c   1.000
_cell.angle_alpha   90.00
_cell.angle_beta   90.00
_cell.angle_gamma   90.00
#
_symmetry.space_group_name_H-M   'P 1'
#
loop_
_entity.id
_entity.type
_entity.pdbx_description
1 polymer ?
#
loop_
_entity_poly.entity_id
_entity_poly.type
_entity_poly.pdbx_seq_one_letter_code
_entity_poly.pdbx_strand_id
1 'polypeptide(L)'
;MLYAAATLFEFQMKRTRRWFFKAVAVALTADLPRRARAQAHSEIRVGSIAFRLGLPDAVTRAIVVHSPLPPAQRKYSHAGIVAATGRHVIHALPRVGVHVSTIDEFVAESRDVAFLLPPPSARALAIANAAASMLGAPFDDDLRLSESDALYCTELVACALKKTGVLVDPRLLRVPFFDEPVIHPDTLFLDLLAAGFQSAMRNSSIERPD
;
A
#
# COMPACT_ATOMS: atom_id res chain seq x y z
N MET A 1 1.79 -73.75 26.29
CA MET A 1 0.37 -74.15 26.18
C MET A 1 -0.46 -72.88 26.11
N LEU A 2 -0.66 -72.31 24.91
CA LEU A 2 -1.82 -72.53 24.03
C LEU A 2 -3.14 -72.17 24.73
N TYR A 3 -3.70 -71.00 24.42
CA TYR A 3 -5.07 -70.83 23.91
C TYR A 3 -5.25 -69.43 23.30
N ALA A 4 -5.21 -69.38 21.97
CA ALA A 4 -6.02 -68.48 21.13
C ALA A 4 -7.43 -69.13 21.01
N ALA A 5 -8.56 -68.52 20.64
CA ALA A 5 -8.88 -67.34 19.86
C ALA A 5 -10.40 -67.02 20.00
N ALA A 6 -10.86 -66.00 19.27
CA ALA A 6 -12.25 -65.61 18.96
C ALA A 6 -12.99 -64.87 20.10
N THR A 7 -13.65 -63.74 19.86
CA THR A 7 -14.69 -63.57 18.83
C THR A 7 -14.74 -62.13 18.29
N LEU A 8 -14.74 -62.00 16.96
CA LEU A 8 -15.28 -60.84 16.25
C LEU A 8 -16.79 -60.76 16.51
N PHE A 9 -17.30 -59.69 17.11
CA PHE A 9 -18.59 -59.06 16.77
C PHE A 9 -18.84 -57.87 17.73
N GLU A 10 -18.44 -56.66 17.32
CA GLU A 10 -19.13 -55.39 17.67
C GLU A 10 -18.42 -54.21 16.99
N PHE A 11 -18.15 -54.37 15.69
CA PHE A 11 -17.71 -53.28 14.83
C PHE A 11 -18.94 -52.62 14.20
N GLN A 12 -19.81 -52.02 15.01
CA GLN A 12 -20.81 -51.06 14.51
C GLN A 12 -21.33 -50.17 15.65
N MET A 13 -21.39 -48.86 15.37
CA MET A 13 -22.11 -47.82 16.14
C MET A 13 -21.41 -47.06 17.27
N LYS A 14 -20.15 -46.63 17.15
CA LYS A 14 -19.65 -45.45 17.92
C LYS A 14 -18.70 -44.52 17.15
N ARG A 15 -18.98 -44.23 15.86
CA ARG A 15 -18.10 -43.39 15.02
C ARG A 15 -18.77 -42.29 14.19
N THR A 16 -19.92 -41.76 14.63
CA THR A 16 -20.70 -40.77 13.85
C THR A 16 -21.03 -39.48 14.59
N ARG A 17 -20.24 -39.05 15.58
CA ARG A 17 -20.49 -37.77 16.30
C ARG A 17 -19.29 -36.83 16.46
N ARG A 18 -18.20 -37.00 15.70
CA ARG A 18 -17.00 -36.16 15.81
C ARG A 18 -16.60 -35.37 14.56
N TRP A 19 -17.29 -35.54 13.43
CA TRP A 19 -16.91 -34.90 12.17
C TRP A 19 -17.73 -33.67 11.77
N PHE A 20 -18.84 -33.36 12.45
CA PHE A 20 -19.67 -32.19 12.10
C PHE A 20 -19.19 -30.85 12.68
N PHE A 21 -18.28 -30.84 13.67
CA PHE A 21 -17.84 -29.58 14.30
C PHE A 21 -16.56 -28.97 13.71
N LYS A 22 -15.89 -29.63 12.76
CA LYS A 22 -14.67 -29.07 12.11
C LYS A 22 -14.94 -28.26 10.84
N ALA A 23 -16.10 -28.43 10.19
CA ALA A 23 -16.41 -27.72 8.95
C ALA A 23 -16.98 -26.29 9.16
N VAL A 24 -17.53 -25.98 10.34
CA VAL A 24 -18.12 -24.65 10.62
C VAL A 24 -17.05 -23.62 11.07
N ALA A 25 -15.92 -24.07 11.65
CA ALA A 25 -14.87 -23.19 12.15
C ALA A 25 -13.93 -22.62 11.07
N VAL A 26 -13.86 -23.25 9.88
CA VAL A 26 -13.00 -22.80 8.77
C VAL A 26 -13.66 -21.70 7.94
N ALA A 27 -14.99 -21.70 7.84
CA ALA A 27 -15.72 -20.63 7.14
C ALA A 27 -15.76 -19.31 7.95
N LEU A 28 -15.77 -19.38 9.28
CA LEU A 28 -15.79 -18.19 10.15
C LEU A 28 -14.43 -17.50 10.30
N THR A 29 -13.32 -18.20 10.04
CA THR A 29 -11.96 -17.64 10.13
C THR A 29 -11.49 -16.98 8.82
N ALA A 30 -12.03 -17.37 7.67
CA ALA A 30 -11.74 -16.70 6.39
C ALA A 30 -12.59 -15.45 6.15
N ASP A 31 -13.76 -15.33 6.80
CA ASP A 31 -14.68 -14.21 6.63
C ASP A 31 -14.29 -12.96 7.46
N LEU A 32 -13.60 -13.16 8.59
CA LEU A 32 -13.10 -12.07 9.43
C LEU A 32 -12.00 -11.23 8.74
N PRO A 33 -10.96 -11.81 8.09
CA PRO A 33 -10.01 -11.05 7.28
C PRO A 33 -10.69 -10.29 6.14
N ARG A 34 -11.72 -10.90 5.52
CA ARG A 34 -12.43 -10.29 4.38
C ARG A 34 -13.28 -9.10 4.82
N ARG A 35 -13.98 -9.17 5.96
CA ARG A 35 -14.73 -8.04 6.53
C ARG A 35 -13.81 -6.94 7.06
N ALA A 36 -12.74 -7.30 7.76
CA ALA A 36 -11.75 -6.32 8.22
C ALA A 36 -11.09 -5.58 7.04
N ARG A 37 -10.75 -6.31 5.96
CA ARG A 37 -10.23 -5.72 4.72
C ARG A 37 -11.26 -4.87 3.99
N ALA A 38 -12.51 -5.30 3.92
CA ALA A 38 -13.61 -4.52 3.33
C ALA A 38 -13.90 -3.24 4.12
N GLN A 39 -13.86 -3.29 5.45
CA GLN A 39 -14.04 -2.12 6.32
C GLN A 39 -12.86 -1.15 6.21
N ALA A 40 -11.63 -1.68 6.20
CA ALA A 40 -10.42 -0.89 5.97
C ALA A 40 -10.43 -0.20 4.59
N HIS A 41 -10.95 -0.87 3.56
CA HIS A 41 -11.12 -0.27 2.22
C HIS A 41 -12.25 0.77 2.17
N SER A 42 -13.25 0.69 3.06
CA SER A 42 -14.37 1.64 3.09
C SER A 42 -13.97 3.07 3.49
N GLU A 43 -12.81 3.21 4.13
CA GLU A 43 -12.27 4.51 4.54
C GLU A 43 -11.35 5.14 3.48
N ILE A 44 -10.92 4.36 2.48
CA ILE A 44 -10.10 4.84 1.37
C ILE A 44 -10.99 5.59 0.39
N ARG A 45 -10.63 6.84 0.07
CA ARG A 45 -11.42 7.72 -0.79
C ARG A 45 -10.65 8.11 -2.04
N VAL A 46 -11.40 8.48 -3.08
CA VAL A 46 -10.82 9.13 -4.26
C VAL A 46 -10.01 10.35 -3.81
N GLY A 47 -8.82 10.53 -4.36
CA GLY A 47 -7.90 11.61 -4.01
C GLY A 47 -7.05 11.34 -2.77
N SER A 48 -7.25 10.22 -2.07
CA SER A 48 -6.32 9.78 -1.02
C SER A 48 -4.92 9.56 -1.59
N ILE A 49 -3.89 9.88 -0.80
CA ILE A 49 -2.50 9.57 -1.16
C ILE A 49 -2.13 8.24 -0.50
N ALA A 50 -1.75 7.27 -1.31
CA ALA A 50 -1.31 5.96 -0.86
C ALA A 50 0.21 5.94 -0.72
N PHE A 51 0.70 5.35 0.37
CA PHE A 51 2.11 5.11 0.63
C PHE A 51 2.33 3.65 0.96
N ARG A 52 3.44 3.07 0.51
CA ARG A 52 3.81 1.70 0.89
C ARG A 52 5.29 1.55 1.17
N LEU A 53 5.60 0.60 2.05
CA LEU A 53 6.91 -0.03 2.12
C LEU A 53 6.93 -1.17 1.11
N GLY A 54 7.75 -1.09 0.07
CA GLY A 54 7.91 -2.17 -0.90
C GLY A 54 8.42 -3.47 -0.29
N LEU A 55 8.38 -4.53 -1.09
CA LEU A 55 9.02 -5.82 -0.81
C LEU A 55 10.55 -5.65 -0.62
N PRO A 56 11.26 -6.63 -0.02
CA PRO A 56 12.69 -6.50 0.29
C PRO A 56 13.57 -6.66 -0.96
N ASP A 57 13.50 -5.72 -1.90
CA ASP A 57 14.36 -5.64 -3.09
C ASP A 57 15.44 -4.55 -2.94
N ALA A 58 16.37 -4.48 -3.91
CA ALA A 58 17.49 -3.55 -3.87
C ALA A 58 17.06 -2.08 -3.96
N VAL A 59 16.03 -1.77 -4.77
CA VAL A 59 15.51 -0.42 -4.97
C VAL A 59 14.80 0.05 -3.69
N THR A 60 13.91 -0.78 -3.14
CA THR A 60 13.25 -0.50 -1.86
C THR A 60 14.27 -0.25 -0.74
N ARG A 61 15.33 -1.06 -0.64
CA ARG A 61 16.39 -0.86 0.36
C ARG A 61 17.14 0.45 0.14
N ALA A 62 17.50 0.77 -1.10
CA ALA A 62 18.21 2.01 -1.43
C ALA A 62 17.38 3.23 -1.01
N ILE A 63 16.10 3.29 -1.40
CA ILE A 63 15.19 4.38 -1.03
C ILE A 63 15.12 4.52 0.50
N VAL A 64 14.81 3.43 1.22
CA VAL A 64 14.70 3.45 2.69
C VAL A 64 16.01 3.88 3.36
N VAL A 65 17.18 3.44 2.89
CA VAL A 65 18.47 3.83 3.48
C VAL A 65 18.71 5.33 3.38
N HIS A 66 18.26 5.96 2.28
CA HIS A 66 18.41 7.39 2.04
C HIS A 66 17.33 8.26 2.70
N SER A 67 16.36 7.68 3.41
CA SER A 67 15.43 8.46 4.23
C SER A 67 16.19 9.29 5.29
N PRO A 68 15.87 10.60 5.44
CA PRO A 68 16.51 11.45 6.43
C PRO A 68 16.00 11.18 7.85
N LEU A 69 15.00 10.32 8.01
CA LEU A 69 14.44 9.98 9.30
C LEU A 69 15.33 9.00 10.08
N PRO A 70 15.23 8.96 11.42
CA PRO A 70 15.85 7.91 12.23
C PRO A 70 15.39 6.51 11.76
N PRO A 71 16.24 5.47 11.82
CA PRO A 71 15.93 4.14 11.28
C PRO A 71 14.56 3.57 11.71
N ALA A 72 14.17 3.77 12.97
CA ALA A 72 12.89 3.30 13.51
C ALA A 72 11.65 3.97 12.89
N GLN A 73 11.81 5.06 12.14
CA GLN A 73 10.72 5.85 11.57
C GLN A 73 10.63 5.74 10.04
N ARG A 74 11.55 5.00 9.40
CA ARG A 74 11.60 4.86 7.94
C ARG A 74 10.57 3.84 7.49
N LYS A 75 9.61 4.23 6.66
CA LYS A 75 8.43 3.40 6.39
C LYS A 75 8.04 3.31 4.93
N TYR A 76 8.35 4.30 4.11
CA TYR A 76 7.77 4.36 2.77
C TYR A 76 8.86 4.43 1.73
N SER A 77 8.72 3.57 0.71
CA SER A 77 9.58 3.55 -0.47
C SER A 77 8.81 3.89 -1.74
N HIS A 78 7.49 3.99 -1.68
CA HIS A 78 6.64 4.27 -2.84
C HIS A 78 5.40 5.08 -2.46
N ALA A 79 4.87 5.82 -3.43
CA ALA A 79 3.65 6.60 -3.29
C ALA A 79 2.75 6.51 -4.53
N GLY A 80 1.47 6.86 -4.37
CA GLY A 80 0.48 6.92 -5.45
C GLY A 80 -0.77 7.69 -5.02
N ILE A 81 -1.70 7.88 -5.96
CA ILE A 81 -2.96 8.59 -5.74
C ILE A 81 -4.13 7.64 -5.99
N VAL A 82 -5.02 7.54 -5.01
CA VAL A 82 -6.23 6.74 -5.13
C VAL A 82 -7.19 7.39 -6.12
N ALA A 83 -7.57 6.64 -7.15
CA ALA A 83 -8.49 7.04 -8.20
C ALA A 83 -9.77 6.19 -8.21
N ALA A 84 -10.68 6.51 -9.12
CA ALA A 84 -11.84 5.70 -9.53
C ALA A 84 -12.59 4.98 -8.38
N THR A 85 -13.61 5.62 -7.80
CA THR A 85 -14.44 5.10 -6.69
C THR A 85 -13.66 4.63 -5.45
N GLY A 86 -12.38 4.99 -5.30
CA GLY A 86 -11.56 4.56 -4.18
C GLY A 86 -11.03 3.13 -4.32
N ARG A 87 -10.88 2.61 -5.55
CA ARG A 87 -10.50 1.19 -5.80
C ARG A 87 -9.20 1.00 -6.55
N HIS A 88 -8.64 2.07 -7.10
CA HIS A 88 -7.44 2.01 -7.92
C HIS A 88 -6.41 3.00 -7.41
N VAL A 89 -5.14 2.76 -7.69
CA VAL A 89 -4.03 3.67 -7.39
C VAL A 89 -3.34 4.03 -8.70
N ILE A 90 -3.22 5.32 -8.97
CA ILE A 90 -2.38 5.86 -10.04
C ILE A 90 -1.00 6.11 -9.44
N HIS A 91 0.02 5.46 -9.99
CA HIS A 91 1.39 5.55 -9.50
C HIS A 91 2.40 5.33 -10.64
N ALA A 92 3.60 5.90 -10.48
CA ALA A 92 4.69 5.71 -11.42
C ALA A 92 5.56 4.51 -11.01
N LEU A 93 5.89 3.60 -11.92
CA LEU A 93 6.82 2.49 -11.66
C LEU A 93 7.94 2.44 -12.71
N PRO A 94 9.16 2.01 -12.33
CA PRO A 94 10.23 1.77 -13.28
C PRO A 94 9.78 0.89 -14.45
N ARG A 95 10.22 1.20 -15.67
CA ARG A 95 9.88 0.50 -16.94
C ARG A 95 8.42 0.56 -17.41
N VAL A 96 7.49 0.90 -16.52
CA VAL A 96 6.05 0.99 -16.84
C VAL A 96 5.62 2.45 -17.02
N GLY A 97 6.20 3.37 -16.25
CA GLY A 97 5.75 4.75 -16.16
C GLY A 97 4.53 4.91 -15.26
N VAL A 98 3.78 5.99 -15.45
CA VAL A 98 2.55 6.29 -14.72
C VAL A 98 1.42 5.40 -15.22
N HIS A 99 0.93 4.52 -14.35
CA HIS A 99 -0.12 3.56 -14.69
C HIS A 99 -1.11 3.39 -13.53
N VAL A 100 -2.14 2.56 -13.75
CA VAL A 100 -3.18 2.25 -12.78
C VAL A 100 -3.00 0.82 -12.29
N SER A 101 -2.98 0.64 -10.97
CA SER A 101 -3.17 -0.66 -10.33
C SER A 101 -4.48 -0.67 -9.52
N THR A 102 -4.99 -1.85 -9.20
CA THR A 102 -5.98 -1.99 -8.13
C THR A 102 -5.32 -1.70 -6.77
N ILE A 103 -6.13 -1.34 -5.76
CA ILE A 103 -5.63 -1.23 -4.38
C ILE A 103 -5.08 -2.57 -3.89
N ASP A 104 -5.72 -3.68 -4.23
CA ASP A 104 -5.28 -5.00 -3.80
C ASP A 104 -3.90 -5.37 -4.35
N GLU A 105 -3.62 -5.05 -5.62
CA GLU A 105 -2.27 -5.20 -6.20
C GLU A 105 -1.26 -4.28 -5.52
N PHE A 106 -1.63 -3.00 -5.31
CA PHE A 106 -0.76 -2.04 -4.64
C PHE A 106 -0.35 -2.51 -3.23
N VAL A 107 -1.31 -3.06 -2.48
CA VAL A 107 -1.11 -3.60 -1.12
C VAL A 107 -0.37 -4.95 -1.15
N ALA A 108 -0.64 -5.82 -2.13
CA ALA A 108 0.01 -7.14 -2.21
C ALA A 108 1.54 -7.05 -2.37
N GLU A 109 2.02 -5.98 -3.01
CA GLU A 109 3.44 -5.69 -3.18
C GLU A 109 4.04 -4.85 -2.02
N SER A 110 3.42 -4.88 -0.84
CA SER A 110 3.85 -4.09 0.31
C SER A 110 4.08 -4.91 1.57
N ARG A 111 5.00 -4.43 2.40
CA ARG A 111 5.22 -4.88 3.79
C ARG A 111 4.45 -4.04 4.80
N ASP A 112 4.20 -2.78 4.46
CA ASP A 112 3.40 -1.81 5.22
C ASP A 112 2.72 -0.85 4.23
N VAL A 113 1.55 -0.34 4.59
CA VAL A 113 0.76 0.57 3.76
C VAL A 113 0.06 1.62 4.62
N ALA A 114 0.01 2.84 4.11
CA ALA A 114 -0.78 3.91 4.69
C ALA A 114 -1.55 4.69 3.62
N PHE A 115 -2.70 5.22 4.01
CA PHE A 115 -3.51 6.09 3.16
C PHE A 115 -3.78 7.40 3.89
N LEU A 116 -3.50 8.52 3.22
CA LEU A 116 -3.77 9.86 3.70
C LEU A 116 -4.98 10.45 2.96
N LEU A 117 -6.00 10.87 3.71
CA LEU A 117 -7.16 11.58 3.20
C LEU A 117 -6.82 13.05 2.99
N PRO A 118 -7.18 13.64 1.84
CA PRO A 118 -7.04 15.08 1.63
C PRO A 118 -7.93 15.84 2.62
N PRO A 119 -7.53 17.06 3.05
CA PRO A 119 -8.35 17.89 3.91
C PRO A 119 -9.69 18.24 3.21
N PRO A 120 -10.77 18.57 3.95
CA PRO A 120 -12.06 18.88 3.34
C PRO A 120 -12.04 20.03 2.33
N SER A 121 -11.09 20.96 2.46
CA SER A 121 -10.88 22.07 1.52
C SER A 121 -10.26 21.62 0.19
N ALA A 122 -9.59 20.47 0.15
CA ALA A 122 -8.96 19.95 -1.05
C ALA A 122 -9.99 19.24 -1.94
N ARG A 123 -9.94 19.54 -3.23
CA ARG A 123 -10.83 18.96 -4.23
C ARG A 123 -10.36 17.54 -4.58
N ALA A 124 -10.70 16.56 -3.73
CA ALA A 124 -10.20 15.19 -3.83
C ALA A 124 -10.35 14.55 -5.24
N LEU A 125 -11.51 14.78 -5.89
CA LEU A 125 -11.73 14.34 -7.28
C LEU A 125 -10.80 15.04 -8.27
N ALA A 126 -10.51 16.33 -8.07
CA ALA A 126 -9.57 17.06 -8.91
C ALA A 126 -8.14 16.53 -8.78
N ILE A 127 -7.72 16.10 -7.58
CA ILE A 127 -6.40 15.47 -7.35
C ILE A 127 -6.31 14.19 -8.18
N ALA A 128 -7.32 13.33 -8.08
CA ALA A 128 -7.38 12.08 -8.85
C ALA A 128 -7.41 12.34 -10.37
N ASN A 129 -8.16 13.35 -10.83
CA ASN A 129 -8.20 13.71 -12.26
C ASN A 129 -6.86 14.30 -12.74
N ALA A 130 -6.18 15.09 -11.91
CA ALA A 130 -4.84 15.58 -12.22
C ALA A 130 -3.85 14.43 -12.36
N ALA A 131 -3.90 13.45 -11.45
CA ALA A 131 -3.13 12.20 -11.56
C ALA A 131 -3.44 11.43 -12.85
N ALA A 132 -4.72 11.28 -13.17
CA ALA A 132 -5.17 10.60 -14.38
C ALA A 132 -4.68 11.28 -15.68
N SER A 133 -4.54 12.61 -15.68
CA SER A 133 -3.99 13.34 -16.83
C SER A 133 -2.51 13.04 -17.13
N MET A 134 -1.82 12.36 -16.21
CA MET A 134 -0.41 11.98 -16.32
C MET A 134 -0.23 10.49 -16.66
N LEU A 135 -1.31 9.74 -16.85
CA LEU A 135 -1.24 8.33 -17.25
C LEU A 135 -0.48 8.17 -18.57
N GLY A 136 0.42 7.20 -18.62
CA GLY A 136 1.29 6.94 -19.77
C GLY A 136 2.57 7.76 -19.81
N ALA A 137 2.76 8.72 -18.91
CA ALA A 137 4.05 9.40 -18.79
C ALA A 137 5.14 8.37 -18.40
N PRO A 138 6.33 8.39 -19.03
CA PRO A 138 7.44 7.52 -18.67
C PRO A 138 7.90 7.72 -17.22
N PHE A 139 8.59 6.71 -16.70
CA PHE A 139 9.22 6.81 -15.39
C PHE A 139 10.50 7.62 -15.52
N ASP A 140 10.72 8.53 -14.58
CA ASP A 140 11.97 9.29 -14.50
C ASP A 140 13.02 8.47 -13.73
N ASP A 141 13.95 7.85 -14.45
CA ASP A 141 15.02 7.03 -13.88
C ASP A 141 16.13 7.90 -13.23
N ASP A 142 16.22 9.18 -13.59
CA ASP A 142 17.25 10.11 -13.10
C ASP A 142 16.75 11.01 -11.95
N LEU A 143 15.45 10.92 -11.60
CA LEU A 143 14.79 11.68 -10.53
C LEU A 143 14.97 13.21 -10.64
N ARG A 144 14.92 13.74 -11.86
CA ARG A 144 15.07 15.15 -12.20
C ARG A 144 13.72 15.88 -12.16
N LEU A 145 13.54 16.70 -11.12
CA LEU A 145 12.35 17.54 -10.95
C LEU A 145 12.20 18.64 -12.00
N SER A 146 13.28 18.98 -12.72
CA SER A 146 13.26 19.94 -13.81
C SER A 146 12.67 19.39 -15.11
N GLU A 147 12.62 18.06 -15.28
CA GLU A 147 12.05 17.41 -16.45
C GLU A 147 10.56 17.19 -16.26
N SER A 148 9.76 17.61 -17.24
CA SER A 148 8.29 17.58 -17.11
C SER A 148 7.61 16.44 -17.87
N ASP A 149 8.37 15.66 -18.62
CA ASP A 149 7.87 14.61 -19.52
C ASP A 149 7.99 13.19 -18.92
N ALA A 150 8.84 13.00 -17.91
CA ALA A 150 8.92 11.77 -17.10
C ALA A 150 8.57 12.08 -15.64
N LEU A 151 8.09 11.09 -14.89
CA LEU A 151 7.69 11.27 -13.49
C LEU A 151 8.09 10.07 -12.65
N TYR A 152 8.63 10.31 -11.45
CA TYR A 152 8.73 9.30 -10.41
C TYR A 152 7.59 9.41 -9.39
N CYS A 153 7.51 8.44 -8.47
CA CYS A 153 6.29 8.20 -7.69
C CYS A 153 5.82 9.37 -6.81
N THR A 154 6.73 10.07 -6.14
CA THR A 154 6.42 11.20 -5.26
C THR A 154 6.30 12.51 -6.02
N GLU A 155 7.01 12.65 -7.13
CA GLU A 155 6.84 13.77 -8.05
C GLU A 155 5.44 13.76 -8.69
N LEU A 156 4.96 12.60 -9.13
CA LEU A 156 3.58 12.43 -9.60
C LEU A 156 2.57 12.99 -8.57
N VAL A 157 2.77 12.68 -7.29
CA VAL A 157 1.93 13.18 -6.20
C VAL A 157 2.03 14.70 -6.08
N ALA A 158 3.24 15.24 -6.00
CA ALA A 158 3.48 16.68 -5.88
C ALA A 158 2.88 17.46 -7.07
N CYS A 159 3.06 16.97 -8.30
CA CYS A 159 2.51 17.53 -9.52
C CYS A 159 0.98 17.55 -9.51
N ALA A 160 0.32 16.45 -9.11
CA ALA A 160 -1.14 16.41 -9.02
C ALA A 160 -1.70 17.40 -7.99
N LEU A 161 -1.04 17.53 -6.82
CA LEU A 161 -1.44 18.47 -5.78
C LEU A 161 -1.26 19.92 -6.25
N LYS A 162 -0.10 20.23 -6.85
CA LYS A 162 0.19 21.56 -7.41
C LYS A 162 -0.83 21.96 -8.48
N LYS A 163 -1.16 21.07 -9.42
CA LYS A 163 -2.16 21.32 -10.48
C LYS A 163 -3.56 21.63 -9.95
N THR A 164 -3.86 21.23 -8.72
CA THR A 164 -5.19 21.43 -8.11
C THR A 164 -5.22 22.57 -7.08
N GLY A 165 -4.10 23.27 -6.92
CA GLY A 165 -3.97 24.37 -5.95
C GLY A 165 -3.90 23.89 -4.49
N VAL A 166 -3.67 22.59 -4.26
CA VAL A 166 -3.43 22.08 -2.90
C VAL A 166 -2.00 22.45 -2.52
N LEU A 167 -1.88 23.36 -1.55
CA LEU A 167 -0.59 23.88 -1.11
C LEU A 167 0.08 22.86 -0.19
N VAL A 168 1.10 22.20 -0.74
CA VAL A 168 2.08 21.39 -0.01
C VAL A 168 3.44 21.88 -0.47
N ASP A 169 4.37 22.05 0.46
CA ASP A 169 5.76 22.39 0.18
C ASP A 169 6.63 21.18 0.51
N PRO A 170 6.84 20.25 -0.46
CA PRO A 170 7.56 19.02 -0.19
C PRO A 170 9.02 19.32 0.11
N ARG A 171 9.53 18.75 1.20
CA ARG A 171 10.96 18.85 1.51
C ARG A 171 11.78 18.13 0.45
N LEU A 172 12.73 18.85 -0.10
CA LEU A 172 13.70 18.36 -1.06
C LEU A 172 14.92 17.79 -0.34
N LEU A 173 15.32 16.58 -0.71
CA LEU A 173 16.44 15.87 -0.13
C LEU A 173 17.57 15.72 -1.14
N ARG A 174 18.79 16.13 -0.76
CA ARG A 174 19.97 15.80 -1.55
C ARG A 174 20.38 14.36 -1.27
N VAL A 175 20.29 13.53 -2.30
CA VAL A 175 20.78 12.15 -2.27
C VAL A 175 22.05 12.08 -3.13
N PRO A 176 23.15 11.46 -2.66
CA PRO A 176 24.32 11.23 -3.50
C PRO A 176 23.92 10.56 -4.82
N PHE A 177 24.65 10.81 -5.90
CA PHE A 177 24.43 10.24 -7.24
C PHE A 177 23.29 10.83 -8.08
N PHE A 178 22.38 11.63 -7.50
CA PHE A 178 21.42 12.42 -8.28
C PHE A 178 21.91 13.86 -8.44
N ASP A 179 21.69 14.41 -9.63
CA ASP A 179 22.08 15.77 -9.98
C ASP A 179 21.19 16.81 -9.30
N GLU A 180 19.93 16.45 -9.03
CA GLU A 180 18.93 17.29 -8.39
C GLU A 180 18.49 16.76 -7.02
N PRO A 181 17.99 17.64 -6.13
CA PRO A 181 17.26 17.20 -4.94
C PRO A 181 15.99 16.42 -5.29
N VAL A 182 15.64 15.41 -4.49
CA VAL A 182 14.48 14.54 -4.72
C VAL A 182 13.42 14.69 -3.64
N ILE A 183 12.17 14.35 -3.95
CA ILE A 183 11.09 14.26 -2.96
C ILE A 183 11.06 12.83 -2.40
N HIS A 184 11.47 12.64 -1.15
CA HIS A 184 11.48 11.30 -0.54
C HIS A 184 10.08 10.90 -0.02
N PRO A 185 9.62 9.64 -0.17
CA PRO A 185 8.28 9.22 0.27
C PRO A 185 8.01 9.45 1.77
N ASP A 186 8.98 9.13 2.65
CA ASP A 186 8.84 9.38 4.09
C ASP A 186 8.66 10.87 4.43
N THR A 187 9.41 11.78 3.78
CA THR A 187 9.30 13.21 4.07
C THR A 187 7.99 13.75 3.52
N LEU A 188 7.61 13.36 2.30
CA LEU A 188 6.34 13.73 1.70
C LEU A 188 5.15 13.29 2.56
N PHE A 189 5.19 12.09 3.14
CA PHE A 189 4.15 11.63 4.05
C PHE A 189 3.96 12.59 5.24
N LEU A 190 5.07 13.02 5.86
CA LEU A 190 5.04 13.97 6.96
C LEU A 190 4.61 15.38 6.52
N ASP A 191 5.03 15.81 5.32
CA ASP A 191 4.68 17.12 4.76
C ASP A 191 3.17 17.20 4.47
N LEU A 192 2.57 16.11 3.99
CA LEU A 192 1.13 16.01 3.80
C LEU A 192 0.36 16.05 5.12
N LEU A 193 0.85 15.36 6.16
CA LEU A 193 0.26 15.47 7.50
C LEU A 193 0.32 16.92 8.02
N ALA A 194 1.45 17.60 7.82
CA ALA A 194 1.59 19.01 8.18
C ALA A 194 0.65 19.93 7.38
N ALA A 195 0.36 19.57 6.12
CA ALA A 195 -0.61 20.25 5.26
C ALA A 195 -2.09 19.89 5.57
N GLY A 196 -2.35 19.15 6.65
CA GLY A 196 -3.71 18.84 7.12
C GLY A 196 -4.34 17.59 6.50
N PHE A 197 -3.57 16.75 5.81
CA PHE A 197 -4.04 15.42 5.43
C PHE A 197 -4.20 14.54 6.67
N GLN A 198 -5.18 13.64 6.66
CA GLN A 198 -5.52 12.79 7.80
C GLN A 198 -5.22 11.33 7.50
N SER A 199 -4.70 10.60 8.48
CA SER A 199 -4.48 9.16 8.33
C SER A 199 -5.81 8.42 8.30
N ALA A 200 -6.17 7.82 7.16
CA ALA A 200 -7.33 6.93 7.05
C ALA A 200 -7.01 5.54 7.59
N MET A 201 -5.82 5.02 7.30
CA MET A 201 -5.48 3.64 7.63
C MET A 201 -3.99 3.50 7.86
N ARG A 202 -3.62 2.79 8.93
CA ARG A 202 -2.26 2.27 9.15
C ARG A 202 -2.38 0.79 9.42
N ASN A 203 -1.93 -0.05 8.50
CA ASN A 203 -1.89 -1.48 8.77
C ASN A 203 -0.52 -1.83 9.37
N SER A 204 -0.32 -1.42 10.62
CA SER A 204 0.83 -1.92 11.39
C SER A 204 0.59 -3.39 11.70
N SER A 205 1.35 -4.28 11.05
CA SER A 205 1.44 -5.74 11.21
C SER A 205 0.91 -6.57 10.04
N ILE A 206 1.79 -6.85 9.08
CA ILE A 206 2.00 -8.23 8.63
C ILE A 206 3.14 -8.78 9.50
N GLU A 207 2.84 -9.21 10.73
CA GLU A 207 3.70 -10.21 11.38
C GLU A 207 3.56 -11.48 10.54
N ARG A 208 4.53 -11.73 9.65
CA ARG A 208 4.65 -13.07 9.08
C ARG A 208 5.20 -13.94 10.20
N PRO A 209 4.58 -15.09 10.51
CA PRO A 209 5.21 -16.06 11.39
C PRO A 209 6.56 -16.45 10.77
N ASP A 210 7.60 -16.45 11.61
CA ASP A 210 8.93 -16.94 11.28
C ASP A 210 8.91 -18.40 10.77
#